data_AF-A0A8T4J4K9-F1
#
_entry.id   AF-A0A8T4J4K9-F1
#
_cell.length_a   1.000
_cell.length_b   1.000
_cell.length_c   1.000
_cell.angle_alpha   90.00
_cell.angle_beta   90.00
_cell.angle_gamma   90.00
#
_symmetry.space_group_name_H-M   'P 1'
#
loop_
_entity.id
_entity.type
_entity.pdbx_description
1 polymer ?
#
loop_
_entity_poly.entity_id
_entity_poly.type
_entity_poly.pdbx_seq_one_letter_code
_entity_poly.pdbx_strand_id
1 'polypeptide(L)'
;MEATLHRAETRGKDKGKGGGLTSREAQLLRAMITRSDNSAASTLWSDLGRSRLHAFLREAGTQDTTLGPGRLWGLTRTSARDQTRLLGLLTNAKSFLKNRSHALTLLGRVQRGQRWTLPR
;
A
#
# COMPACT_ATOMS: atom_id res chain seq x y z
N MET A 1 -0.42 -1.20 -1.41
CA MET A 1 -0.94 0.01 -0.71
C MET A 1 0.20 0.76 -0.01
N GLU A 2 0.99 0.01 0.75
CA GLU A 2 2.13 0.39 1.57
C GLU A 2 3.16 1.23 0.80
N ALA A 3 3.50 0.85 -0.43
CA ALA A 3 4.39 1.64 -1.28
C ALA A 3 3.83 3.03 -1.63
N THR A 4 2.51 3.19 -1.76
CA THR A 4 1.87 4.51 -1.96
C THR A 4 1.94 5.34 -0.69
N LEU A 5 1.71 4.74 0.47
CA LEU A 5 1.88 5.39 1.77
C LEU A 5 3.33 5.86 1.95
N HIS A 6 4.29 5.00 1.63
CA HIS A 6 5.72 5.31 1.69
C HIS A 6 6.10 6.46 0.73
N ARG A 7 5.63 6.44 -0.52
CA ARG A 7 5.86 7.54 -1.48
C ARG A 7 5.35 8.88 -0.95
N ALA A 8 4.20 8.90 -0.29
CA ALA A 8 3.63 10.13 0.27
C ALA A 8 4.53 10.74 1.36
N GLU A 9 5.23 9.88 2.12
CA GLU A 9 6.13 10.27 3.20
C GLU A 9 7.45 10.85 2.66
N THR A 10 8.03 10.19 1.65
CA THR A 10 9.28 10.64 1.04
C THR A 10 9.10 11.95 0.27
N ARG A 11 7.95 12.16 -0.37
CA ARG A 11 7.63 13.43 -1.06
C ARG A 11 7.66 14.66 -0.14
N GLY A 12 7.31 14.50 1.14
CA GLY A 12 7.37 15.63 2.07
C GLY A 12 8.78 15.99 2.49
N LYS A 13 9.65 14.99 2.64
CA LYS A 13 11.07 15.19 2.95
C LYS A 13 11.76 16.05 1.90
N ASP A 14 11.43 15.87 0.62
CA ASP A 14 11.96 16.68 -0.48
C ASP A 14 11.49 18.15 -0.45
N LYS A 15 10.42 18.47 0.30
CA LYS A 15 9.84 19.83 0.39
C LYS A 15 9.90 20.45 1.79
N GLY A 16 10.65 19.86 2.73
CA GLY A 16 10.76 20.36 4.11
C GLY A 16 9.46 20.38 4.91
N LYS A 17 8.42 19.66 4.47
CA LYS A 17 7.12 19.51 5.16
C LYS A 17 6.85 18.05 5.50
N GLY A 18 6.12 17.77 6.58
CA GLY A 18 5.62 16.42 6.85
C GLY A 18 4.84 15.89 5.64
N GLY A 19 5.37 14.87 4.96
CA GLY A 19 4.78 14.36 3.72
C GLY A 19 3.44 13.67 3.94
N GLY A 20 2.48 13.95 3.05
CA GLY A 20 1.13 13.38 3.11
C GLY A 20 0.64 12.98 1.73
N LEU A 21 -0.39 12.13 1.67
CA LEU A 21 -1.02 11.67 0.44
C LEU A 21 -1.57 12.86 -0.36
N THR A 22 -1.49 12.82 -1.69
CA THR A 22 -2.25 13.75 -2.53
C THR A 22 -3.73 13.39 -2.46
N SER A 23 -4.59 14.34 -2.80
CA SER A 23 -6.04 14.09 -2.95
C SER A 23 -6.31 12.93 -3.91
N ARG A 24 -5.55 12.82 -5.01
CA ARG A 24 -5.66 11.71 -5.98
C ARG A 24 -5.24 10.37 -5.37
N GLU A 25 -4.13 10.31 -4.66
CA GLU A 25 -3.67 9.09 -3.99
C GLU A 25 -4.67 8.63 -2.93
N ALA A 26 -5.19 9.55 -2.12
CA ALA A 26 -6.18 9.25 -1.10
C ALA A 26 -7.50 8.72 -1.70
N GLN A 27 -7.97 9.30 -2.80
CA GLN A 27 -9.15 8.82 -3.53
C GLN A 27 -8.94 7.41 -4.11
N LEU A 28 -7.80 7.17 -4.76
CA LEU A 28 -7.47 5.87 -5.33
C LEU A 28 -7.30 4.80 -4.26
N LEU A 29 -6.61 5.12 -3.15
CA LEU A 29 -6.48 4.21 -2.00
C LEU A 29 -7.84 3.86 -1.42
N ARG A 30 -8.73 4.85 -1.24
CA ARG A 30 -10.09 4.61 -0.76
C ARG A 30 -10.85 3.67 -1.68
N ALA A 31 -10.84 3.91 -3.00
CA ALA A 31 -11.53 3.05 -3.96
C ALA A 31 -10.97 1.62 -3.94
N MET A 32 -9.64 1.49 -4.04
CA MET A 32 -8.95 0.19 -4.03
C MET A 32 -9.23 -0.59 -2.75
N ILE A 33 -9.12 0.02 -1.57
CA ILE A 33 -9.23 -0.69 -0.29
C ILE A 33 -10.68 -0.95 0.08
N THR A 34 -11.57 0.04 -0.06
CA THR A 34 -12.94 -0.11 0.45
C THR A 34 -13.87 -0.88 -0.47
N ARG A 35 -13.56 -0.94 -1.77
CA ARG A 35 -14.41 -1.57 -2.79
C ARG A 35 -13.67 -2.59 -3.67
N SER A 36 -12.41 -2.89 -3.37
CA SER A 36 -11.57 -3.75 -4.22
C SER A 36 -11.48 -3.25 -5.68
N ASP A 37 -11.45 -1.92 -5.89
CA ASP A 37 -11.47 -1.31 -7.22
C ASP A 37 -10.15 -1.58 -7.98
N ASN A 38 -10.22 -2.43 -9.00
CA ASN A 38 -9.06 -2.85 -9.80
C ASN A 38 -8.48 -1.73 -10.68
N SER A 39 -9.30 -0.78 -11.12
CA SER A 39 -8.85 0.37 -11.91
C SER A 39 -8.02 1.32 -11.04
N ALA A 40 -8.44 1.53 -9.79
CA ALA A 40 -7.68 2.29 -8.81
C ALA A 40 -6.36 1.60 -8.45
N ALA A 41 -6.38 0.28 -8.25
CA ALA A 41 -5.16 -0.52 -8.01
C ALA A 41 -4.17 -0.39 -9.19
N SER A 42 -4.65 -0.56 -10.42
CA SER A 42 -3.84 -0.49 -11.64
C SER A 42 -3.23 0.90 -11.85
N THR A 43 -3.99 1.94 -11.50
CA THR A 43 -3.52 3.34 -11.55
C THR A 43 -2.41 3.57 -10.53
N LEU A 44 -2.61 3.16 -9.27
CA LEU A 44 -1.58 3.30 -8.22
C LEU A 44 -0.31 2.52 -8.55
N TRP A 45 -0.43 1.30 -9.04
CA TRP A 45 0.69 0.48 -9.49
C TRP A 45 1.50 1.18 -10.58
N SER A 46 0.80 1.71 -11.59
CA SER A 46 1.40 2.41 -12.72
C SER A 46 2.09 3.70 -12.29
N ASP A 47 1.43 4.51 -11.45
CA ASP A 47 1.95 5.78 -10.94
C ASP A 47 3.20 5.59 -10.05
N LEU A 48 3.27 4.48 -9.30
CA LEU A 48 4.45 4.15 -8.49
C LEU A 48 5.64 3.79 -9.38
N GLY A 49 5.39 2.93 -10.36
CA GLY A 49 6.42 2.33 -11.21
C GLY A 49 7.22 1.24 -10.48
N ARG A 50 7.81 0.34 -11.26
CA ARG A 50 8.51 -0.85 -10.75
C ARG A 50 9.69 -0.51 -9.84
N SER A 51 10.47 0.52 -10.18
CA SER A 51 11.66 0.88 -9.41
C SER A 51 11.31 1.28 -7.97
N ARG A 52 10.23 2.06 -7.77
CA ARG A 52 9.78 2.43 -6.42
C ARG A 52 9.17 1.24 -5.68
N LEU A 53 8.42 0.37 -6.36
CA LEU A 53 7.88 -0.84 -5.77
C LEU A 53 9.00 -1.77 -5.27
N HIS A 54 10.03 -2.01 -6.09
CA HIS A 54 11.20 -2.80 -5.69
C HIS A 54 12.00 -2.14 -4.56
N ALA A 55 12.21 -0.83 -4.60
CA ALA A 55 12.89 -0.11 -3.53
C ALA A 55 12.14 -0.25 -2.20
N PHE A 56 10.81 -0.09 -2.23
CA PHE A 56 9.96 -0.28 -1.05
C PHE A 56 10.01 -1.72 -0.53
N LEU A 57 9.91 -2.74 -1.40
CA LEU A 57 10.00 -4.15 -0.99
C LEU A 57 11.35 -4.48 -0.34
N ARG A 58 12.44 -3.93 -0.88
CA ARG A 58 13.78 -4.06 -0.29
C ARG A 58 13.85 -3.39 1.10
N GLU A 59 13.31 -2.19 1.23
CA GLU A 59 13.26 -1.47 2.53
C GLU A 59 12.35 -2.16 3.55
N ALA A 60 11.25 -2.76 3.10
CA ALA A 60 10.39 -3.60 3.91
C ALA A 60 11.09 -4.89 4.36
N GLY A 61 12.18 -5.28 3.71
CA GLY A 61 12.94 -6.51 4.00
C GLY A 61 12.24 -7.78 3.53
N THR A 62 11.40 -7.68 2.49
CA THR A 62 10.80 -8.86 1.85
C THR A 62 11.83 -9.59 1.00
N GLN A 63 11.85 -10.91 1.03
CA GLN A 63 12.85 -11.73 0.31
C GLN A 63 12.24 -12.55 -0.83
N ASP A 64 10.97 -12.94 -0.72
CA ASP A 64 10.28 -13.85 -1.62
C ASP A 64 9.08 -13.18 -2.32
N THR A 65 9.08 -11.85 -2.39
CA THR A 65 8.02 -11.08 -3.04
C THR A 65 8.45 -10.65 -4.44
N THR A 66 7.84 -11.26 -5.44
CA THR A 66 8.10 -11.00 -6.87
C THR A 66 6.91 -10.27 -7.48
N LEU A 67 7.14 -9.04 -7.94
CA LEU A 67 6.13 -8.26 -8.66
C LEU A 67 5.72 -8.96 -9.97
N GLY A 68 4.43 -8.99 -10.25
CA GLY A 68 3.93 -9.47 -11.54
C GLY A 68 4.51 -8.67 -12.73
N PRO A 69 4.55 -9.24 -13.95
CA PRO A 69 5.16 -8.60 -15.10
C PRO A 69 4.42 -7.32 -15.52
N GLY A 70 5.18 -6.30 -15.92
CA GLY A 70 4.61 -5.03 -16.41
C GLY A 70 3.60 -4.39 -15.45
N ARG A 71 2.33 -4.32 -15.88
CA ARG A 71 1.20 -3.73 -15.14
C ARG A 71 0.35 -4.76 -14.39
N LEU A 72 0.71 -6.04 -14.45
CA LEU A 72 -0.08 -7.15 -13.92
C LEU A 72 0.17 -7.34 -12.42
N TRP A 73 -0.24 -6.35 -11.62
CA TRP A 73 -0.08 -6.37 -10.16
C TRP A 73 -0.74 -7.59 -9.50
N GLY A 74 -1.83 -8.10 -10.08
CA GLY A 74 -2.53 -9.30 -9.60
C GLY A 74 -1.73 -10.60 -9.74
N LEU A 75 -0.64 -10.60 -10.51
CA LEU A 75 0.28 -11.75 -10.64
C LEU A 75 1.50 -11.65 -9.71
N THR A 76 1.47 -10.73 -8.74
CA THR A 76 2.51 -10.65 -7.70
C THR A 76 2.48 -11.91 -6.85
N ARG A 77 3.63 -12.57 -6.73
CA ARG A 77 3.83 -13.74 -5.85
C ARG A 77 4.54 -13.28 -4.59
N THR A 78 4.16 -13.82 -3.44
CA THR A 78 4.73 -13.46 -2.14
C THR A 78 4.63 -14.64 -1.18
N SER A 79 5.58 -14.79 -0.26
CA SER A 79 5.54 -15.81 0.79
C SER A 79 4.70 -15.35 1.99
N ALA A 80 4.22 -16.29 2.80
CA ALA A 80 3.51 -15.97 4.05
C ALA A 80 4.38 -15.16 5.03
N ARG A 81 5.70 -15.40 5.02
CA ARG A 81 6.70 -14.65 5.80
C ARG A 81 6.69 -13.17 5.39
N ASP A 82 6.76 -12.91 4.09
CA ASP A 82 6.76 -11.55 3.55
C ASP A 82 5.42 -10.85 3.78
N GLN A 83 4.29 -11.54 3.60
CA GLN A 83 2.97 -10.97 3.91
C GLN A 83 2.86 -10.55 5.38
N THR A 84 3.34 -11.38 6.30
CA THR A 84 3.38 -11.06 7.75
C THR A 84 4.25 -9.84 8.01
N ARG A 85 5.39 -9.73 7.30
CA ARG A 85 6.30 -8.58 7.40
C ARG A 85 5.62 -7.29 6.95
N LEU A 86 4.98 -7.30 5.78
CA LEU A 86 4.25 -6.15 5.24
C LEU A 86 3.08 -5.74 6.15
N LEU A 87 2.33 -6.71 6.68
CA LEU A 87 1.27 -6.46 7.65
C LEU A 87 1.84 -5.86 8.96
N GLY A 88 3.00 -6.32 9.40
CA GLY A 88 3.72 -5.77 10.55
C GLY A 88 4.09 -4.30 10.37
N LEU A 89 4.51 -3.88 9.17
CA LEU A 89 4.76 -2.48 8.86
C LEU A 89 3.49 -1.63 8.98
N LEU A 90 2.35 -2.17 8.57
CA LEU A 90 1.08 -1.46 8.62
C LEU A 90 0.52 -1.33 10.04
N THR A 91 0.69 -2.37 10.87
CA THR A 91 0.07 -2.48 12.19
C THR A 91 0.97 -1.95 13.32
N ASN A 92 2.29 -1.98 13.17
CA ASN A 92 3.23 -1.50 14.19
C ASN A 92 3.32 0.02 14.21
N ALA A 93 3.03 0.64 15.35
CA ALA A 93 3.10 2.09 15.53
C ALA A 93 4.50 2.69 15.34
N LYS A 94 5.54 1.90 15.58
CA LYS A 94 6.95 2.29 15.45
C LYS A 94 7.52 2.04 14.05
N SER A 95 6.72 1.57 13.09
CA SER A 95 7.21 1.33 11.74
C SER A 95 7.61 2.63 11.03
N PHE A 96 8.36 2.48 9.95
CA PHE A 96 8.75 3.62 9.12
C PHE A 96 7.54 4.23 8.37
N LEU A 97 6.45 3.47 8.17
CA LEU A 97 5.22 3.92 7.52
C LEU A 97 4.41 4.89 8.42
N LYS A 98 4.55 6.18 8.16
CA LYS A 98 3.86 7.26 8.89
C LYS A 98 2.37 7.41 8.52
N ASN A 99 1.98 7.12 7.29
CA ASN A 99 0.58 7.21 6.82
C ASN A 99 -0.25 5.93 7.08
N ARG A 100 0.23 5.01 7.92
CA ARG A 100 -0.45 3.73 8.23
C ARG A 100 -1.87 3.89 8.81
N SER A 101 -2.13 4.95 9.59
CA SER A 101 -3.44 5.19 10.20
C SER A 101 -4.53 5.44 9.15
N HIS A 102 -4.17 6.05 8.02
CA HIS A 102 -5.06 6.24 6.89
C HIS A 102 -5.51 4.89 6.31
N ALA A 103 -4.56 4.01 6.04
CA ALA A 103 -4.84 2.67 5.53
C ALA A 103 -5.67 1.82 6.51
N LEU A 104 -5.32 1.83 7.81
CA LEU A 104 -6.10 1.13 8.85
C LEU A 104 -7.54 1.66 8.94
N THR A 105 -7.74 2.97 8.79
CA THR A 105 -9.08 3.58 8.73
C THR A 105 -9.88 3.06 7.53
N LEU A 106 -9.25 2.93 6.37
CA LEU A 106 -9.90 2.41 5.16
C LEU A 106 -10.22 0.92 5.28
N LEU A 107 -9.34 0.12 5.88
CA LEU A 107 -9.59 -1.30 6.15
C LEU A 107 -10.81 -1.51 7.08
N GLY A 108 -11.07 -0.59 8.01
CA GLY A 108 -12.31 -0.59 8.81
C GLY A 108 -13.59 -0.25 8.03
N ARG A 109 -13.47 0.29 6.82
CA ARG A 109 -14.56 0.81 5.98
C ARG A 109 -14.81 -0.02 4.71
N VAL A 110 -14.22 -1.21 4.62
CA VAL A 110 -14.44 -2.14 3.51
C VAL A 110 -15.94 -2.43 3.36
N GLN A 111 -16.46 -2.41 2.13
CA GLN A 111 -17.87 -2.68 1.87
C GLN A 111 -18.29 -4.04 2.41
N ARG A 112 -19.54 -4.17 2.84
CA ARG A 112 -20.05 -5.40 3.49
C ARG A 112 -19.78 -6.65 2.64
N GLY A 113 -20.08 -6.62 1.35
CA GLY A 113 -19.83 -7.74 0.43
C GLY A 113 -18.36 -7.99 0.06
N GLN A 114 -17.43 -7.17 0.57
CA GLN A 114 -15.98 -7.27 0.33
C GLN A 114 -15.22 -7.45 1.65
N ARG A 115 -15.89 -7.68 2.79
CA ARG A 115 -15.20 -7.98 4.06
C ARG A 115 -14.78 -9.44 4.06
N TRP A 116 -13.47 -9.65 4.00
CA TRP A 116 -12.86 -10.97 4.10
C TRP A 116 -12.49 -11.31 5.55
N THR A 117 -12.86 -10.42 6.49
CA THR A 117 -12.65 -10.57 7.93
C THR A 117 -13.98 -10.78 8.64
N LEU A 118 -13.89 -11.17 9.92
CA LEU A 118 -15.07 -11.35 10.78
C LEU A 118 -15.95 -10.09 10.84
N PRO A 119 -17.29 -10.26 10.94
CA PRO A 119 -18.21 -9.14 11.16
C PRO A 119 -17.80 -8.36 12.41
N ARG A 120 -17.93 -7.04 12.36
CA ARG A 120 -18.03 -6.19 13.56
C ARG A 120 -19.45 -5.65 13.64
#